data_AF-A0A5C2RNT8-F1
#
_entry.id   AF-A0A5C2RNT8-F1
#
_cell.length_a   1.000
_cell.length_b   1.000
_cell.length_c   1.000
_cell.angle_alpha   90.00
_cell.angle_beta   90.00
_cell.angle_gamma   90.00
#
_symmetry.space_group_name_H-M   'P 1'
#
loop_
_entity.id
_entity.type
_entity.pdbx_description
1 polymer ?
#
loop_
_entity_poly.entity_id
_entity_poly.type
_entity_poly.pdbx_seq_one_letter_code
_entity_poly.pdbx_strand_id
1 'polypeptide(L)'
;MLHRPGSACSGLPELTSLCEAWTSVVEPMSLPGARYTVDLSEDLLVISRLSDDQTEYHHHFFSISSDCYPHPFAASPVLRALRSTRNGRVFRCPKEADRLDILSDLVAWGSFQDTCGDENTKWQVAMEVHVMNWKTGAVVWRYTGGQVSFYHLIDRHHVLVTQRDGIHVFAFDPDRGALEPPAHTTIQTQLLHLRLPGFEPEQEHLNPVKSFLHIPRTHRDDRPLFRPDPSHSLLAIHMDHMHSIGPGREKIHSLVFLVSLMTIRGCLARWQTGWWRSLVLPWDDWGPTGARIIALKNIDKFDLSLAMHGSRCMLKIPTPCNTNLVVIDAHPWVRHCGHDVARQISWPHYDANMAVECSDVQSFVILGHYRLRPQVFRYETMVLEGTFPCHMAWFPVSHPAHYRGNHTVLTSHQVFVVASPLTRCITTPWLTQRFQRTREA
;
A
#
# COMPACT_ATOMS: atom_id res chain seq x y z
N MET A 1 22.14 -5.19 -28.74
CA MET A 1 21.29 -5.01 -27.53
C MET A 1 20.18 -6.07 -27.56
N LEU A 2 20.26 -7.10 -26.73
CA LEU A 2 19.20 -8.09 -26.60
C LEU A 2 18.08 -7.53 -25.69
N HIS A 3 16.93 -7.23 -26.27
CA HIS A 3 15.71 -6.92 -25.52
C HIS A 3 15.32 -8.15 -24.69
N ARG A 4 15.41 -8.04 -23.36
CA ARG A 4 14.83 -9.03 -22.44
C ARG A 4 13.43 -8.55 -22.02
N PRO A 5 12.35 -9.24 -22.40
CA PRO A 5 10.98 -8.79 -22.14
C PRO A 5 10.56 -8.78 -20.66
N GLY A 6 11.42 -9.26 -19.75
CA GLY A 6 11.16 -9.25 -18.30
C GLY A 6 11.71 -8.04 -17.53
N SER A 7 12.63 -7.26 -18.11
CA SER A 7 13.30 -6.16 -17.38
C SER A 7 12.44 -4.90 -17.33
N ALA A 8 11.86 -4.50 -18.47
CA ALA A 8 10.99 -3.33 -18.59
C ALA A 8 9.70 -3.41 -17.74
N CYS A 9 9.20 -4.62 -17.45
CA CYS A 9 7.90 -4.79 -16.79
C CYS A 9 7.95 -4.82 -15.26
N SER A 10 9.15 -4.94 -14.67
CA SER A 10 9.31 -5.10 -13.22
C SER A 10 10.29 -4.11 -12.59
N GLY A 11 11.16 -3.46 -13.37
CA GLY A 11 12.23 -2.56 -12.88
C GLY A 11 13.28 -3.25 -11.99
N LEU A 12 13.01 -4.47 -11.52
CA LEU A 12 13.76 -5.17 -10.48
C LEU A 12 15.08 -5.79 -10.96
N PRO A 13 15.20 -6.37 -12.18
CA PRO A 13 16.47 -6.95 -12.62
C PRO A 13 17.53 -5.90 -12.95
N GLU A 14 17.14 -4.72 -13.43
CA GLU A 14 18.06 -3.63 -13.79
C GLU A 14 18.62 -2.94 -12.53
N LEU A 15 17.79 -2.74 -11.50
CA LEU A 15 18.22 -2.23 -10.18
C LEU A 15 19.24 -3.14 -9.48
N THR A 16 19.12 -4.47 -9.61
CA THR A 16 20.10 -5.41 -9.04
C THR A 16 21.45 -5.44 -9.77
N SER A 17 21.51 -5.05 -11.04
CA SER A 17 22.77 -4.98 -11.81
C SER A 17 23.45 -3.61 -11.74
N LEU A 18 22.71 -2.55 -11.42
CA LEU A 18 23.24 -1.17 -11.23
C LEU A 18 23.93 -0.97 -9.85
N CYS A 19 24.03 -2.03 -9.03
CA CYS A 19 24.48 -1.99 -7.64
C CYS A 19 25.94 -1.53 -7.41
N GLU A 20 26.84 -1.52 -8.40
CA GLU A 20 28.24 -1.16 -8.15
C GLU A 20 28.41 0.33 -7.78
N ALA A 21 27.69 1.25 -8.44
CA ALA A 21 27.72 2.68 -8.14
C ALA A 21 27.07 3.02 -6.77
N TRP A 22 26.12 2.19 -6.32
CA TRP A 22 25.44 2.39 -5.04
C TRP A 22 26.36 2.17 -3.85
N THR A 23 27.31 1.24 -3.97
CA THR A 23 28.20 0.81 -2.88
C THR A 23 28.95 1.95 -2.19
N SER A 24 29.19 3.07 -2.89
CA SER A 24 29.91 4.24 -2.35
C SER A 24 28.98 5.26 -1.65
N VAL A 25 27.75 5.45 -2.14
CA VAL A 25 26.71 6.28 -1.49
C VAL A 25 26.09 5.56 -0.30
N VAL A 26 26.09 4.23 -0.39
CA VAL A 26 25.44 3.28 0.49
C VAL A 26 26.53 2.44 1.14
N GLU A 27 27.25 3.02 2.11
CA GLU A 27 28.14 2.21 2.94
C GLU A 27 27.32 1.08 3.59
N PRO A 28 27.76 -0.20 3.52
CA PRO A 28 26.98 -1.36 3.97
C PRO A 28 26.43 -1.27 5.40
N MET A 29 27.09 -0.48 6.25
CA MET A 29 26.75 -0.28 7.66
C MET A 29 25.59 0.73 7.88
N SER A 30 25.30 1.59 6.89
CA SER A 30 24.30 2.67 6.98
C SER A 30 22.92 2.30 6.37
N LEU A 31 22.87 1.24 5.56
CA LEU A 31 21.66 0.66 4.94
C LEU A 31 20.50 0.32 5.89
N PRO A 32 20.72 -0.16 7.13
CA PRO A 32 19.63 -0.66 7.96
C PRO A 32 18.54 0.37 8.28
N GLY A 33 18.78 1.68 8.04
CA GLY A 33 17.83 2.77 8.25
C GLY A 33 17.55 3.66 7.02
N ALA A 34 18.14 3.36 5.85
CA ALA A 34 17.86 4.11 4.63
C ALA A 34 16.49 3.71 4.05
N ARG A 35 15.77 4.70 3.53
CA ARG A 35 14.47 4.55 2.86
C ARG A 35 14.65 4.87 1.39
N TYR A 36 13.90 4.23 0.50
CA TYR A 36 13.98 4.55 -0.91
C TYR A 36 12.63 4.45 -1.61
N THR A 37 12.51 5.17 -2.71
CA THR A 37 11.40 5.07 -3.66
C THR A 37 11.90 5.36 -5.07
N VAL A 38 11.18 4.88 -6.08
CA VAL A 38 11.58 4.92 -7.49
C VAL A 38 10.40 5.44 -8.31
N ASP A 39 10.66 6.41 -9.17
CA ASP A 39 9.74 6.85 -10.21
C ASP A 39 10.42 6.75 -11.58
N LEU A 40 10.14 5.65 -12.29
CA LEU A 40 10.71 5.41 -13.62
C LEU A 40 10.26 6.47 -14.63
N SER A 41 9.07 7.07 -14.47
CA SER A 41 8.56 8.05 -15.42
C SER A 41 9.35 9.36 -15.39
N GLU A 42 9.98 9.65 -14.26
CA GLU A 42 10.87 10.80 -14.06
C GLU A 42 12.35 10.38 -14.05
N ASP A 43 12.68 9.13 -14.39
CA ASP A 43 14.05 8.59 -14.30
C ASP A 43 14.69 8.78 -12.90
N LEU A 44 13.89 8.68 -11.85
CA LEU A 44 14.26 9.16 -10.52
C LEU A 44 14.31 8.05 -9.47
N LEU A 45 15.44 7.96 -8.76
CA LEU A 45 15.61 7.21 -7.52
C LEU A 45 15.80 8.20 -6.37
N VAL A 46 14.99 8.07 -5.33
CA VAL A 46 15.12 8.88 -4.11
C VAL A 46 15.56 7.99 -2.97
N ILE A 47 16.67 8.35 -2.31
CA ILE A 47 17.15 7.66 -1.10
C ILE A 47 17.13 8.66 0.04
N SER A 48 16.43 8.33 1.11
CA SER A 48 16.38 9.15 2.33
C SER A 48 17.11 8.46 3.45
N ARG A 49 18.07 9.17 4.06
CA ARG A 49 18.84 8.68 5.20
C ARG A 49 18.80 9.71 6.32
N LEU A 50 18.98 9.26 7.56
CA LEU A 50 19.25 10.17 8.67
C LEU A 50 20.67 10.73 8.53
N SER A 51 20.86 11.98 8.94
CA SER A 51 22.18 12.57 9.16
C SER A 51 22.93 11.83 10.27
N ASP A 52 24.25 12.00 10.34
CA ASP A 52 25.09 11.32 11.32
C ASP A 52 24.74 11.72 12.77
N ASP A 53 24.32 12.96 12.97
CA ASP A 53 23.81 13.50 14.23
C ASP A 53 22.31 13.21 14.46
N GLN A 54 21.64 12.57 13.50
CA GLN A 54 20.23 12.20 13.50
C GLN A 54 19.24 13.36 13.67
N THR A 55 19.68 14.60 13.43
CA THR A 55 18.87 15.82 13.52
C THR A 55 18.15 16.15 12.21
N GLU A 56 18.58 15.58 11.09
CA GLU A 56 18.03 15.86 9.76
C GLU A 56 17.83 14.57 8.97
N TYR A 57 16.90 14.62 8.01
CA TYR A 57 16.84 13.67 6.91
C TYR A 57 17.55 14.26 5.70
N HIS A 58 18.45 13.48 5.11
CA HIS A 58 19.09 13.77 3.83
C HIS A 58 18.39 12.96 2.75
N HIS A 59 17.70 13.66 1.84
CA HIS A 59 17.06 13.10 0.66
C HIS A 59 18.00 13.26 -0.53
N HIS A 60 18.49 12.16 -1.06
CA HIS A 60 19.36 12.10 -2.24
C HIS A 60 18.54 11.78 -3.47
N PHE A 61 18.76 12.51 -4.56
CA PHE A 61 18.02 12.38 -5.81
C PHE A 61 18.96 11.95 -6.93
N PHE A 62 18.73 10.77 -7.50
CA PHE A 62 19.59 10.15 -8.51
C PHE A 62 18.83 9.89 -9.81
N SER A 63 19.52 10.04 -10.94
CA SER A 63 19.04 9.59 -12.24
C SER A 63 19.32 8.10 -12.42
N ILE A 64 18.29 7.31 -12.75
CA ILE A 64 18.44 5.86 -12.92
C ILE A 64 19.21 5.56 -14.21
N SER A 65 18.91 6.28 -15.28
CA SER A 65 19.54 6.12 -16.60
C SER A 65 20.96 6.66 -16.67
N SER A 66 21.33 7.60 -15.80
CA SER A 66 22.67 8.20 -15.74
C SER A 66 23.51 7.56 -14.64
N ASP A 67 23.55 6.23 -14.53
CA ASP A 67 24.39 5.49 -13.57
C ASP A 67 24.34 6.03 -12.12
N CYS A 68 23.19 6.53 -11.69
CA CYS A 68 22.97 7.13 -10.37
C CYS A 68 23.81 8.38 -10.07
N TYR A 69 24.14 9.18 -11.09
CA TYR A 69 24.54 10.57 -10.88
C TYR A 69 23.39 11.40 -10.28
N PRO A 70 23.70 12.53 -9.61
CA PRO A 70 22.68 13.46 -9.16
C PRO A 70 21.68 13.77 -10.27
N HIS A 71 20.40 13.70 -9.93
CA HIS A 71 19.35 13.92 -10.92
C HIS A 71 19.42 15.35 -11.48
N PRO A 72 19.51 15.56 -12.81
CA PRO A 72 19.82 16.86 -13.39
C PRO A 72 18.74 17.93 -13.15
N PHE A 73 17.51 17.49 -12.89
CA PHE A 73 16.38 18.38 -12.59
C PHE A 73 16.14 18.61 -11.10
N ALA A 74 16.93 18.00 -10.20
CA ALA A 74 16.76 18.22 -8.77
C ALA A 74 17.31 19.59 -8.39
N ALA A 75 16.61 20.30 -7.50
CA ALA A 75 17.07 21.60 -6.99
C ALA A 75 18.47 21.52 -6.36
N SER A 76 18.77 20.37 -5.76
CA SER A 76 20.04 20.03 -5.15
C SER A 76 20.23 18.51 -5.23
N PRO A 77 21.47 18.00 -5.36
CA PRO A 77 21.76 16.57 -5.24
C PRO A 77 21.25 15.97 -3.92
N VAL A 78 21.28 16.78 -2.85
CA VAL A 78 20.83 16.41 -1.51
C VAL A 78 19.96 17.52 -0.94
N LEU A 79 18.72 17.20 -0.57
CA LEU A 79 17.84 18.11 0.17
C LEU A 79 17.81 17.67 1.63
N ARG A 80 17.93 18.66 2.52
CA ARG A 80 17.93 18.46 3.97
C ARG A 80 16.56 18.83 4.51
N ALA A 81 16.01 17.95 5.34
CA ALA A 81 14.77 18.18 6.04
C ALA A 81 15.03 18.10 7.54
N LEU A 82 14.77 19.19 8.25
CA LEU A 82 14.92 19.22 9.70
C LEU A 82 13.99 18.19 10.33
N ARG A 83 14.52 17.35 11.22
CA ARG A 83 13.71 16.49 12.06
C ARG A 83 13.14 17.34 13.18
N SER A 84 11.85 17.16 13.51
CA SER A 84 11.30 17.84 14.67
C SER A 84 12.03 17.39 15.94
N THR A 85 12.61 18.37 16.64
CA THR A 85 13.53 18.23 17.79
C THR A 85 12.82 17.93 19.10
N ARG A 86 11.58 17.42 19.08
CA ARG A 86 10.88 17.08 20.32
C ARG A 86 11.67 15.96 21.02
N ASN A 87 12.09 16.22 22.26
CA ASN A 87 13.02 15.48 23.12
C ASN A 87 12.68 13.99 23.43
N GLY A 88 11.98 13.28 22.54
CA GLY A 88 11.63 11.87 22.70
C GLY A 88 12.81 10.96 22.36
N ARG A 89 12.97 9.89 23.16
CA ARG A 89 13.88 8.78 22.80
C ARG A 89 13.40 8.15 21.49
N VAL A 90 14.32 8.02 20.54
CA VAL A 90 14.04 7.47 19.21
C VAL A 90 13.95 5.96 19.30
N PHE A 91 12.75 5.40 19.15
CA PHE A 91 12.63 3.98 18.82
C PHE A 91 12.71 3.78 17.30
N ARG A 92 13.41 2.73 16.86
CA ARG A 92 13.35 2.28 15.46
C ARG A 92 11.95 1.71 15.23
N CYS A 93 11.06 2.50 14.65
CA CYS A 93 9.76 2.04 14.18
C CYS A 93 9.98 0.82 13.25
N PRO A 94 9.08 -0.19 13.24
CA PRO A 94 9.16 -1.27 12.27
C PRO A 94 9.34 -0.71 10.85
N LYS A 95 10.33 -1.26 10.13
CA LYS A 95 10.81 -0.82 8.80
C LYS A 95 9.71 -0.59 7.74
N GLU A 96 8.49 -1.03 7.99
CA GLU A 96 7.35 -0.95 7.08
C GLU A 96 6.58 0.38 7.16
N ALA A 97 6.64 1.12 8.27
CA ALA A 97 5.87 2.35 8.47
C ALA A 97 6.54 3.59 7.84
N ASP A 98 7.84 3.51 7.58
CA ASP A 98 8.70 4.61 7.14
C ASP A 98 8.88 4.60 5.60
N ARG A 99 7.79 4.78 4.85
CA ARG A 99 7.80 4.73 3.38
C ARG A 99 7.91 6.12 2.75
N LEU A 100 8.82 6.31 1.81
CA LEU A 100 8.77 7.49 0.93
C LEU A 100 7.66 7.31 -0.10
N ASP A 101 6.90 8.37 -0.36
CA ASP A 101 5.98 8.39 -1.49
C ASP A 101 6.40 9.46 -2.48
N ILE A 102 6.18 9.19 -3.76
CA ILE A 102 6.61 10.04 -4.87
C ILE A 102 5.51 10.17 -5.91
N LEU A 103 5.24 11.40 -6.31
CA LEU A 103 4.27 11.72 -7.35
C LEU A 103 4.78 12.92 -8.15
N SER A 104 5.21 12.68 -9.39
CA SER A 104 5.71 13.75 -10.28
C SER A 104 6.92 14.46 -9.64
N ASP A 105 6.79 15.75 -9.38
CA ASP A 105 7.76 16.65 -8.78
C ASP A 105 7.68 16.66 -7.25
N LEU A 106 6.83 15.84 -6.63
CA LEU A 106 6.59 15.82 -5.19
C LEU A 106 7.14 14.56 -4.54
N VAL A 107 7.81 14.74 -3.40
CA VAL A 107 8.21 13.66 -2.48
C VAL A 107 7.57 13.91 -1.13
N ALA A 108 6.92 12.88 -0.59
CA ALA A 108 6.38 12.88 0.76
C ALA A 108 7.20 11.96 1.66
N TRP A 109 7.48 12.43 2.88
CA TRP A 109 8.11 11.63 3.91
C TRP A 109 7.53 11.93 5.30
N GLY A 110 7.59 10.93 6.15
CA GLY A 110 7.11 10.98 7.53
C GLY A 110 8.25 10.76 8.51
N SER A 111 8.09 11.33 9.69
CA SER A 111 8.88 11.00 10.87
C SER A 111 7.95 10.61 12.00
N PHE A 112 8.20 9.44 12.58
CA PHE A 112 7.49 8.99 13.77
C PHE A 112 8.22 9.53 15.00
N GLN A 113 7.43 10.07 15.92
CA GLN A 113 7.86 10.50 17.22
C GLN A 113 7.12 9.69 18.26
N ASP A 114 7.90 9.15 19.18
CA ASP A 114 7.34 8.54 20.37
C ASP A 114 7.13 9.63 21.41
N THR A 115 5.88 9.82 21.80
CA THR A 115 5.59 10.54 23.03
C THR A 115 5.43 9.50 24.13
N CYS A 116 6.52 9.25 24.86
CA CYS A 116 6.46 8.49 26.10
C CYS A 116 5.54 9.29 27.05
N GLY A 117 4.31 8.81 27.21
CA GLY A 117 3.52 9.19 28.36
C GLY A 117 4.14 8.58 29.61
N ASP A 118 3.85 9.15 30.79
CA ASP A 118 4.25 8.57 32.08
C ASP A 118 3.90 7.06 32.13
N GLU A 119 4.64 6.26 32.92
CA GLU A 119 4.73 4.78 32.92
C GLU A 119 3.41 3.96 32.85
N ASN A 120 2.25 4.60 32.99
CA ASN A 120 0.91 4.02 32.86
C ASN A 120 0.10 4.48 31.63
N THR A 121 0.61 5.35 30.76
CA THR A 121 -0.12 5.89 29.61
C THR A 121 0.28 5.20 28.31
N LYS A 122 -0.73 4.75 27.56
CA LYS A 122 -0.60 4.05 26.28
C LYS A 122 0.34 4.82 25.35
N TRP A 123 1.30 4.11 24.73
CA TRP A 123 2.20 4.66 23.71
C TRP A 123 1.42 5.46 22.67
N GLN A 124 1.72 6.76 22.58
CA GLN A 124 1.18 7.62 21.53
C GLN A 124 2.30 7.87 20.53
N VAL A 125 2.08 7.36 19.31
CA VAL A 125 2.94 7.68 18.17
C VAL A 125 2.37 8.94 17.54
N ALA A 126 3.12 10.03 17.65
CA ALA A 126 2.89 11.24 16.88
C ALA A 126 3.64 11.10 15.55
N MET A 127 3.07 11.61 14.47
CA MET A 127 3.72 11.60 13.17
C MET A 127 3.76 13.01 12.61
N GLU A 128 4.91 13.38 12.09
CA GLU A 128 5.07 14.57 11.28
C GLU A 128 5.29 14.15 9.83
N VAL A 129 4.47 14.66 8.92
CA VAL A 129 4.56 14.39 7.48
C VAL A 129 4.89 15.68 6.75
N HIS A 130 5.76 15.60 5.78
CA HIS A 130 6.14 16.72 4.92
C HIS A 130 5.99 16.30 3.45
N VAL A 131 5.64 17.27 2.62
CA VAL A 131 5.66 17.15 1.16
C VAL A 131 6.57 18.25 0.62
N MET A 132 7.52 17.87 -0.21
CA MET A 132 8.49 18.77 -0.84
C MET A 132 8.43 18.61 -2.34
N ASN A 133 8.53 19.73 -3.06
CA ASN A 133 8.82 19.71 -4.47
C ASN A 133 10.33 19.52 -4.67
N TRP A 134 10.76 18.36 -5.16
CA TRP A 134 12.18 18.03 -5.26
C TRP A 134 12.91 18.78 -6.37
N LYS A 135 12.17 19.31 -7.35
CA LYS A 135 12.71 20.15 -8.45
C LYS A 135 12.98 21.58 -7.99
N THR A 136 12.23 22.09 -7.02
CA THR A 136 12.41 23.46 -6.48
C THR A 136 13.06 23.49 -5.10
N GLY A 137 13.07 22.37 -4.37
CA GLY A 137 13.55 22.27 -3.00
C GLY A 137 12.57 22.81 -1.95
N ALA A 138 11.40 23.33 -2.37
CA ALA A 138 10.44 23.96 -1.48
C ALA A 138 9.59 22.90 -0.75
N VAL A 139 9.45 23.05 0.57
CA VAL A 139 8.44 22.32 1.34
C VAL A 139 7.09 22.99 1.06
N VAL A 140 6.16 22.23 0.48
CA VAL A 140 4.86 22.73 0.03
C VAL A 140 3.74 22.39 1.01
N TRP A 141 3.94 21.39 1.87
CA TRP A 141 2.97 21.01 2.88
C TRP A 141 3.62 20.35 4.08
N ARG A 142 3.04 20.58 5.26
CA ARG A 142 3.45 19.96 6.53
C ARG A 142 2.21 19.56 7.31
N TYR A 143 2.30 18.45 8.02
CA TYR A 143 1.25 17.96 8.90
C TYR A 143 1.84 17.42 10.18
N THR A 144 1.15 17.68 11.28
CA THR A 144 1.45 17.06 12.58
C THR A 144 0.15 16.57 13.20
N GLY A 145 0.15 15.34 13.68
CA GLY A 145 -1.02 14.76 14.33
C GLY A 145 -0.68 13.55 15.17
N GLY A 146 -1.48 13.33 16.20
CA GLY A 146 -1.49 12.06 16.92
C GLY A 146 -2.13 10.97 16.06
N GLN A 147 -1.64 9.74 16.16
CA GLN A 147 -2.27 8.54 15.58
C GLN A 147 -2.32 8.48 14.05
N VAL A 148 -1.53 9.28 13.34
CA VAL A 148 -1.33 9.02 11.92
C VAL A 148 -0.62 7.69 11.77
N SER A 149 -1.17 6.87 10.90
CA SER A 149 -0.55 5.60 10.58
C SER A 149 0.25 5.69 9.27
N PHE A 150 -0.34 6.23 8.21
CA PHE A 150 0.27 6.27 6.87
C PHE A 150 -0.16 7.51 6.08
N TYR A 151 0.60 7.88 5.05
CA TYR A 151 0.28 8.95 4.12
C TYR A 151 0.56 8.53 2.67
N HIS A 152 -0.18 9.10 1.72
CA HIS A 152 -0.01 8.86 0.28
C HIS A 152 -0.34 10.10 -0.54
N LEU A 153 0.45 10.42 -1.56
CA LEU A 153 0.18 11.42 -2.58
C LEU A 153 -0.79 10.83 -3.61
N ILE A 154 -1.97 11.43 -3.74
CA ILE A 154 -3.01 10.90 -4.65
C ILE A 154 -3.12 11.68 -5.97
N ASP A 155 -2.66 12.92 -5.98
CA ASP A 155 -2.45 13.77 -7.15
C ASP A 155 -1.49 14.94 -6.77
N ARG A 156 -1.33 15.92 -7.67
CA ARG A 156 -0.41 17.07 -7.48
C ARG A 156 -0.85 18.02 -6.35
N HIS A 157 -2.11 18.00 -5.94
CA HIS A 157 -2.69 18.98 -5.00
C HIS A 157 -3.19 18.34 -3.72
N HIS A 158 -3.28 17.01 -3.65
CA HIS A 158 -3.87 16.32 -2.52
C HIS A 158 -2.97 15.24 -1.93
N VAL A 159 -2.93 15.22 -0.61
CA VAL A 159 -2.30 14.18 0.20
C VAL A 159 -3.36 13.52 1.06
N LEU A 160 -3.29 12.20 1.11
CA LEU A 160 -4.12 11.35 1.93
C LEU A 160 -3.34 10.97 3.19
N VAL A 161 -4.00 11.03 4.33
CA VAL A 161 -3.50 10.55 5.61
C VAL A 161 -4.48 9.49 6.13
N THR A 162 -3.98 8.30 6.41
CA THR A 162 -4.78 7.22 7.00
C THR A 162 -4.60 7.21 8.52
N GLN A 163 -5.72 7.29 9.22
CA GLN A 163 -5.81 7.16 10.67
C GLN A 163 -6.75 6.00 11.01
N ARG A 164 -6.99 5.83 12.31
CA ARG A 164 -7.85 4.77 12.83
C ARG A 164 -9.32 4.98 12.50
N ASP A 165 -9.78 6.22 12.63
CA ASP A 165 -11.16 6.62 12.41
C ASP A 165 -11.50 6.78 10.92
N GLY A 166 -10.50 6.99 10.06
CA GLY A 166 -10.76 7.03 8.63
C GLY A 166 -9.61 7.47 7.74
N ILE A 167 -10.04 7.93 6.56
CA ILE A 167 -9.20 8.49 5.52
C ILE A 167 -9.39 10.00 5.51
N HIS A 168 -8.30 10.74 5.68
CA HIS A 168 -8.29 12.19 5.71
C HIS A 168 -7.57 12.70 4.47
N VAL A 169 -8.21 13.59 3.70
CA VAL A 169 -7.60 14.21 2.53
C VAL A 169 -7.35 15.67 2.82
N PHE A 170 -6.15 16.15 2.50
CA PHE A 170 -5.76 17.55 2.63
C PHE A 170 -5.38 18.09 1.25
N ALA A 171 -5.59 19.39 1.05
CA ALA A 171 -5.03 20.09 -0.10
C ALA A 171 -3.78 20.87 0.27
N PHE A 172 -2.95 21.11 -0.75
CA PHE A 172 -1.81 22.00 -0.70
C PHE A 172 -1.53 22.60 -2.08
N ASP A 173 -0.76 23.68 -2.10
CA ASP A 173 -0.30 24.31 -3.32
C ASP A 173 1.11 23.77 -3.69
N PRO A 174 1.23 22.93 -4.73
CA PRO A 174 2.50 22.34 -5.15
C PRO A 174 3.49 23.36 -5.74
N ASP A 175 2.99 24.52 -6.17
CA ASP A 175 3.76 25.54 -6.87
C ASP A 175 4.16 26.70 -5.92
N ARG A 176 3.92 26.50 -4.61
CA ARG A 176 4.33 27.43 -3.56
C ARG A 176 5.84 27.68 -3.62
N GLY A 177 6.21 28.86 -4.09
CA GLY A 177 7.61 29.31 -4.21
C GLY A 177 8.20 29.97 -2.96
N ALA A 178 7.49 29.99 -1.84
CA ALA A 178 7.97 30.63 -0.61
C ALA A 178 9.11 29.82 0.03
N LEU A 179 10.19 30.52 0.40
CA LEU A 179 11.39 29.94 1.02
C LEU A 179 11.09 29.34 2.40
N GLU A 180 10.19 29.96 3.16
CA GLU A 180 9.82 29.47 4.49
C GLU A 180 8.83 28.30 4.39
N PRO A 181 9.04 27.19 5.13
CA PRO A 181 8.08 26.08 5.16
C PRO A 181 6.69 26.56 5.61
N PRO A 182 5.59 25.96 5.09
CA PRO A 182 4.25 26.30 5.54
C PRO A 182 4.06 25.90 7.01
N ALA A 183 3.08 26.52 7.68
CA ALA A 183 2.65 26.10 9.00
C ALA A 183 2.14 24.65 8.98
N HIS A 184 2.20 23.97 10.12
CA HIS A 184 1.65 22.61 10.22
C HIS A 184 0.14 22.61 10.07
N THR A 185 -0.31 21.82 9.11
CA THR A 185 -1.70 21.43 8.91
C THR A 185 -2.16 20.58 10.09
N THR A 186 -3.37 20.82 10.57
CA THR A 186 -4.02 20.04 11.65
C THR A 186 -5.23 19.28 11.09
N ILE A 187 -5.75 18.29 11.82
CA ILE A 187 -6.94 17.51 11.42
C ILE A 187 -8.14 18.40 11.07
N GLN A 188 -8.27 19.58 11.69
CA GLN A 188 -9.36 20.53 11.44
C GLN A 188 -9.34 21.14 10.03
N THR A 189 -8.20 21.06 9.34
CA THR A 189 -7.99 21.64 8.01
C THR A 189 -8.09 20.62 6.87
N GLN A 190 -8.50 19.39 7.17
CA GLN A 190 -8.80 18.38 6.15
C GLN A 190 -9.90 18.88 5.21
N LEU A 191 -9.88 18.46 3.95
CA LEU A 191 -10.95 18.70 2.97
C LEU A 191 -12.04 17.63 3.00
N LEU A 192 -11.66 16.40 3.34
CA LEU A 192 -12.55 15.26 3.34
C LEU A 192 -12.09 14.27 4.40
N HIS A 193 -13.04 13.75 5.16
CA HIS A 193 -12.85 12.66 6.09
C HIS A 193 -13.85 11.55 5.78
N LEU A 194 -13.36 10.45 5.23
CA LEU A 194 -14.15 9.24 4.99
C LEU A 194 -14.00 8.33 6.21
N ARG A 195 -15.02 8.31 7.07
CA ARG A 195 -14.98 7.48 8.29
C ARG A 195 -15.07 6.01 7.93
N LEU A 196 -14.19 5.22 8.51
CA LEU A 196 -14.27 3.77 8.47
C LEU A 196 -15.28 3.26 9.51
N PRO A 197 -15.77 2.01 9.40
CA PRO A 197 -16.67 1.44 10.39
C PRO A 197 -16.04 1.53 11.79
N GLY A 198 -16.82 1.99 12.77
CA GLY A 198 -16.38 1.99 14.15
C GLY A 198 -16.29 0.57 14.69
N PHE A 199 -15.21 0.26 15.40
CA PHE A 199 -15.10 -0.94 16.22
C PHE A 199 -15.37 -0.56 17.68
N GLU A 200 -16.08 -1.43 18.40
CA GLU A 200 -16.44 -1.22 19.80
C GLU A 200 -15.18 -0.89 20.64
N PRO A 201 -15.15 0.26 21.35
CA PRO A 201 -13.93 0.80 21.97
C PRO A 201 -13.44 0.02 23.19
N GLU A 202 -14.22 -0.92 23.74
CA GLU A 202 -14.07 -1.39 25.12
C GLU A 202 -12.87 -2.32 25.38
N GLN A 203 -12.17 -2.86 24.38
CA GLN A 203 -11.03 -3.79 24.60
C GLN A 203 -9.87 -3.63 23.63
N GLU A 204 -9.72 -2.47 23.00
CA GLU A 204 -8.85 -2.34 21.85
C GLU A 204 -7.39 -2.04 22.25
N HIS A 205 -6.57 -3.10 22.26
CA HIS A 205 -5.14 -2.94 22.03
C HIS A 205 -4.95 -2.32 20.63
N LEU A 206 -4.35 -1.13 20.61
CA LEU A 206 -4.16 -0.31 19.41
C LEU A 206 -3.14 -0.97 18.48
N ASN A 207 -3.60 -1.82 17.55
CA ASN A 207 -2.74 -2.21 16.44
C ASN A 207 -2.66 -1.04 15.45
N PRO A 208 -1.45 -0.74 14.92
CA PRO A 208 -1.30 0.30 13.92
C PRO A 208 -2.08 -0.09 12.65
N VAL A 209 -2.84 0.85 12.11
CA VAL A 209 -3.47 0.71 10.80
C VAL A 209 -2.36 0.72 9.76
N LYS A 210 -2.36 -0.20 8.79
CA LYS A 210 -1.43 -0.12 7.66
C LYS A 210 -2.16 0.34 6.42
N SER A 211 -1.59 1.22 5.61
CA SER A 211 -2.17 1.49 4.29
C SER A 211 -1.16 1.48 3.15
N PHE A 212 -1.64 1.02 2.00
CA PHE A 212 -0.86 0.74 0.82
C PHE A 212 -1.56 1.37 -0.38
N LEU A 213 -0.85 2.23 -1.10
CA LEU A 213 -1.28 2.76 -2.37
C LEU A 213 -0.11 2.66 -3.34
N HIS A 214 -0.39 2.24 -4.56
CA HIS A 214 0.56 2.33 -5.66
C HIS A 214 -0.20 2.80 -6.90
N ILE A 215 0.02 4.07 -7.26
CA ILE A 215 -0.55 4.67 -8.46
C ILE A 215 0.44 4.41 -9.60
N PRO A 216 0.10 3.58 -10.59
CA PRO A 216 1.00 3.29 -11.70
C PRO A 216 1.33 4.57 -12.43
N ARG A 217 2.60 4.76 -12.72
CA ARG A 217 3.11 5.89 -13.50
C ARG A 217 3.21 5.45 -14.95
N THR A 218 2.82 6.32 -15.87
CA THR A 218 2.99 6.07 -17.29
C THR A 218 4.44 6.31 -17.68
N HIS A 219 5.16 5.25 -18.01
CA HIS A 219 6.47 5.36 -18.65
C HIS A 219 6.29 5.57 -20.16
N ARG A 220 7.21 6.31 -20.81
CA ARG A 220 7.15 6.56 -22.26
C ARG A 220 7.17 5.26 -23.07
N ASP A 221 7.89 4.27 -22.57
CA ASP A 221 8.01 2.95 -23.22
C ASP A 221 6.89 1.97 -22.85
N ASP A 222 5.92 2.37 -22.02
CA ASP A 222 4.78 1.53 -21.67
C ASP A 222 3.90 1.29 -22.90
N ARG A 223 3.78 0.02 -23.27
CA ARG A 223 2.92 -0.41 -24.38
C ARG A 223 1.48 0.07 -24.12
N PRO A 224 0.84 0.74 -25.09
CA PRO A 224 -0.44 1.43 -24.89
C PRO A 224 -1.63 0.50 -24.61
N LEU A 225 -1.52 -0.80 -24.89
CA LEU A 225 -2.65 -1.72 -24.84
C LEU A 225 -3.14 -2.08 -23.43
N PHE A 226 -2.30 -1.94 -22.38
CA PHE A 226 -2.66 -2.30 -21.01
C PHE A 226 -2.10 -1.27 -20.02
N ARG A 227 -2.44 0.01 -20.22
CA ARG A 227 -2.09 1.06 -19.27
C ARG A 227 -3.06 1.01 -18.09
N PRO A 228 -2.57 0.76 -16.86
CA PRO A 228 -3.41 0.93 -15.68
C PRO A 228 -3.85 2.38 -15.63
N ASP A 229 -5.15 2.63 -15.46
CA ASP A 229 -5.63 3.98 -15.24
C ASP A 229 -5.30 4.42 -13.80
N PRO A 230 -4.48 5.46 -13.61
CA PRO A 230 -4.18 6.00 -12.29
C PRO A 230 -5.42 6.35 -11.47
N SER A 231 -6.52 6.76 -12.13
CA SER A 231 -7.79 7.14 -11.50
C SER A 231 -8.52 5.97 -10.85
N HIS A 232 -8.26 4.75 -11.32
CA HIS A 232 -8.83 3.53 -10.78
C HIS A 232 -7.91 2.83 -9.77
N SER A 233 -6.84 3.49 -9.33
CA SER A 233 -5.96 2.91 -8.31
C SER A 233 -6.70 2.60 -7.02
N LEU A 234 -6.30 1.54 -6.34
CA LEU A 234 -6.86 1.13 -5.06
C LEU A 234 -5.94 1.55 -3.91
N LEU A 235 -6.53 2.17 -2.90
CA LEU A 235 -5.96 2.27 -1.57
C LEU A 235 -6.38 1.03 -0.77
N ALA A 236 -5.42 0.26 -0.28
CA ALA A 236 -5.68 -0.82 0.67
C ALA A 236 -5.36 -0.36 2.09
N ILE A 237 -6.30 -0.52 3.01
CA ILE A 237 -6.13 -0.22 4.44
C ILE A 237 -6.30 -1.51 5.21
N HIS A 238 -5.26 -1.95 5.90
CA HIS A 238 -5.24 -3.13 6.73
C HIS A 238 -5.35 -2.75 8.21
N MET A 239 -6.33 -3.33 8.88
CA MET A 239 -6.61 -3.14 10.31
C MET A 239 -6.69 -4.49 11.00
N ASP A 240 -5.91 -4.66 12.06
CA ASP A 240 -5.97 -5.85 12.91
C ASP A 240 -6.81 -5.56 14.16
N HIS A 241 -7.94 -6.24 14.28
CA HIS A 241 -8.80 -6.20 15.45
C HIS A 241 -8.54 -7.42 16.34
N MET A 242 -8.14 -7.19 17.58
CA MET A 242 -7.93 -8.24 18.59
C MET A 242 -9.19 -8.43 19.41
N HIS A 243 -9.68 -9.65 19.45
CA HIS A 243 -10.82 -10.06 20.25
C HIS A 243 -10.37 -11.04 21.34
N SER A 244 -10.62 -10.71 22.61
CA SER A 244 -10.36 -11.61 23.73
C SER A 244 -11.41 -12.71 23.79
N ILE A 245 -10.97 -13.97 23.93
CA ILE A 245 -11.85 -15.16 24.04
C ILE A 245 -11.66 -15.83 25.41
N GLY A 246 -11.20 -15.05 26.38
CA GLY A 246 -10.93 -15.51 27.73
C GLY A 246 -9.46 -15.35 28.13
N PRO A 247 -9.11 -15.83 29.34
CA PRO A 247 -7.81 -15.56 29.94
C PRO A 247 -6.66 -16.09 29.06
N GLY A 248 -5.82 -15.17 28.60
CA GLY A 248 -4.63 -15.48 27.79
C GLY A 248 -4.92 -15.99 26.38
N ARG A 249 -6.13 -15.81 25.86
CA ARG A 249 -6.50 -16.21 24.49
C ARG A 249 -7.06 -15.02 23.72
N GLU A 250 -6.29 -14.58 22.73
CA GLU A 250 -6.71 -13.55 21.78
C GLU A 250 -6.92 -14.20 20.41
N LYS A 251 -7.96 -13.78 19.70
CA LYS A 251 -8.08 -13.97 18.25
C LYS A 251 -7.87 -12.66 17.55
N ILE A 252 -7.28 -12.74 16.37
CA ILE A 252 -7.07 -11.60 15.51
C ILE A 252 -8.00 -11.73 14.32
N HIS A 253 -8.68 -10.64 14.05
CA HIS A 253 -9.53 -10.42 12.91
C HIS A 253 -8.87 -9.34 12.08
N SER A 254 -8.30 -9.74 10.95
CA SER A 254 -7.69 -8.80 10.01
C SER A 254 -8.74 -8.33 9.03
N LEU A 255 -8.87 -7.02 8.88
CA LEU A 255 -9.79 -6.36 7.96
C LEU A 255 -8.96 -5.60 6.93
N VAL A 256 -9.22 -5.85 5.64
CA VAL A 256 -8.63 -5.08 4.55
C VAL A 256 -9.74 -4.31 3.85
N PHE A 257 -9.67 -2.99 3.91
CA PHE A 257 -10.51 -2.09 3.13
C PHE A 257 -9.82 -1.77 1.82
N LEU A 258 -10.44 -2.10 0.70
CA LEU A 258 -10.02 -1.66 -0.63
C LEU A 258 -10.89 -0.47 -1.01
N VAL A 259 -10.30 0.70 -1.20
CA VAL A 259 -11.01 1.94 -1.54
C VAL A 259 -10.49 2.44 -2.88
N SER A 260 -11.39 2.63 -3.84
CA SER A 260 -10.99 3.20 -5.14
C SER A 260 -10.65 4.69 -4.99
N LEU A 261 -9.55 5.14 -5.60
CA LEU A 261 -9.26 6.57 -5.70
C LEU A 261 -10.36 7.32 -6.45
N MET A 262 -11.08 6.66 -7.36
CA MET A 262 -12.25 7.24 -8.02
C MET A 262 -13.34 7.63 -7.01
N THR A 263 -13.57 6.80 -5.98
CA THR A 263 -14.49 7.11 -4.88
C THR A 263 -14.04 8.37 -4.14
N ILE A 264 -12.76 8.42 -3.74
CA ILE A 264 -12.20 9.54 -2.98
C ILE A 264 -12.32 10.83 -3.80
N ARG A 265 -11.92 10.80 -5.06
CA ARG A 265 -12.04 11.93 -6.00
C ARG A 265 -13.48 12.34 -6.26
N GLY A 266 -14.40 11.38 -6.39
CA GLY A 266 -15.83 11.65 -6.53
C GLY A 266 -16.42 12.35 -5.30
N CYS A 267 -16.01 11.95 -4.10
CA CYS A 267 -16.37 12.64 -2.86
C CYS A 267 -15.80 14.07 -2.81
N LEU A 268 -14.52 14.27 -3.17
CA LEU A 268 -13.90 15.59 -3.25
C LEU A 268 -14.60 16.50 -4.27
N ALA A 269 -14.93 16.00 -5.46
CA ALA A 269 -15.62 16.76 -6.49
C ALA A 269 -17.02 17.20 -6.04
N ARG A 270 -17.79 16.31 -5.40
CA ARG A 270 -19.11 16.65 -4.83
C ARG A 270 -19.01 17.71 -3.73
N TRP A 271 -17.97 17.66 -2.91
CA TRP A 271 -17.71 18.69 -1.92
C TRP A 271 -17.44 20.06 -2.57
N GLN A 272 -16.60 20.12 -3.62
CA GLN A 272 -16.31 21.37 -4.34
C GLN A 272 -17.54 22.01 -4.97
N THR A 273 -18.52 21.20 -5.42
CA THR A 273 -19.79 21.71 -5.97
C THR A 273 -20.76 22.25 -4.90
N GLY A 274 -20.39 22.21 -3.62
CA GLY A 274 -21.23 22.69 -2.51
C GLY A 274 -22.41 21.77 -2.16
N TRP A 275 -22.48 20.57 -2.76
CA TRP A 275 -23.55 19.60 -2.46
C TRP A 275 -23.47 19.03 -1.05
N TRP A 276 -22.28 18.97 -0.46
CA TRP A 276 -22.07 18.45 0.89
C TRP A 276 -21.58 19.56 1.81
N ARG A 277 -22.32 19.79 2.90
CA ARG A 277 -21.92 20.71 3.98
C ARG A 277 -20.98 20.06 4.99
N SER A 278 -20.98 18.72 5.07
CA SER A 278 -20.15 17.98 6.01
C SER A 278 -18.80 17.63 5.38
N LEU A 279 -17.74 17.95 6.11
CA LEU A 279 -16.37 17.52 5.85
C LEU A 279 -16.16 16.03 6.14
N VAL A 280 -17.08 15.44 6.91
CA VAL A 280 -16.98 14.08 7.45
C VAL A 280 -18.12 13.26 6.89
N LEU A 281 -17.80 12.20 6.15
CA LEU A 281 -18.75 11.24 5.61
C LEU A 281 -18.72 9.97 6.45
N PRO A 282 -19.82 9.60 7.12
CA PRO A 282 -19.93 8.33 7.83
C PRO A 282 -19.84 7.16 6.85
N TRP A 283 -19.40 6.00 7.33
CA TRP A 283 -19.24 4.80 6.51
C TRP A 283 -20.47 4.49 5.65
N ASP A 284 -21.67 4.59 6.22
CA ASP A 284 -22.92 4.24 5.53
C ASP A 284 -23.19 5.09 4.27
N ASP A 285 -22.65 6.31 4.20
CA ASP A 285 -22.86 7.24 3.09
C ASP A 285 -21.93 6.98 1.89
N TRP A 286 -20.76 6.38 2.11
CA TRP A 286 -19.73 6.21 1.06
C TRP A 286 -19.19 4.79 0.94
N GLY A 287 -19.07 4.07 2.06
CA GLY A 287 -18.46 2.75 2.17
C GLY A 287 -19.10 1.70 1.27
N PRO A 288 -20.42 1.46 1.35
CA PRO A 288 -21.09 0.43 0.55
C PRO A 288 -20.82 0.54 -0.95
N THR A 289 -20.83 1.77 -1.48
CA THR A 289 -20.61 2.04 -2.93
C THR A 289 -19.15 2.22 -3.32
N GLY A 290 -18.31 2.60 -2.35
CA GLY A 290 -16.99 3.15 -2.59
C GLY A 290 -15.83 2.27 -2.15
N ALA A 291 -16.11 1.24 -1.36
CA ALA A 291 -15.12 0.35 -0.77
C ALA A 291 -15.56 -1.12 -0.77
N ARG A 292 -14.59 -2.00 -0.60
CA ARG A 292 -14.76 -3.43 -0.32
C ARG A 292 -14.02 -3.77 0.96
N ILE A 293 -14.65 -4.54 1.82
CA ILE A 293 -14.09 -5.06 3.05
C ILE A 293 -13.75 -6.52 2.84
N ILE A 294 -12.55 -6.90 3.23
CA ILE A 294 -12.10 -8.28 3.27
C ILE A 294 -11.85 -8.61 4.72
N ALA A 295 -12.75 -9.39 5.30
CA ALA A 295 -12.62 -9.87 6.66
C ALA A 295 -11.96 -11.25 6.65
N LEU A 296 -10.80 -11.32 7.29
CA LEU A 296 -10.03 -12.53 7.46
C LEU A 296 -10.09 -12.95 8.94
N LYS A 297 -10.64 -14.14 9.19
CA LYS A 297 -10.81 -14.68 10.55
C LYS A 297 -9.79 -15.79 10.81
N ASN A 298 -9.22 -15.78 12.01
CA ASN A 298 -8.27 -16.79 12.51
C ASN A 298 -6.90 -16.80 11.80
N ILE A 299 -6.42 -15.65 11.31
CA ILE A 299 -5.05 -15.54 10.78
C ILE A 299 -4.07 -15.28 11.93
N ASP A 300 -2.91 -15.93 11.89
CA ASP A 300 -1.82 -15.63 12.82
C ASP A 300 -1.24 -14.24 12.56
N LYS A 301 -1.03 -13.47 13.64
CA LYS A 301 -0.78 -12.02 13.74
C LYS A 301 0.18 -11.36 12.75
N PHE A 302 1.03 -12.09 12.05
CA PHE A 302 2.24 -11.53 11.44
C PHE A 302 2.44 -11.78 9.96
N ASP A 303 1.54 -12.50 9.29
CA ASP A 303 1.91 -13.05 7.99
C ASP A 303 1.04 -12.58 6.80
N LEU A 304 0.00 -11.75 7.03
CA LEU A 304 -0.72 -11.14 5.91
C LEU A 304 0.17 -10.11 5.20
N SER A 305 0.42 -10.33 3.92
CA SER A 305 1.17 -9.40 3.07
C SER A 305 0.29 -8.89 1.93
N LEU A 306 0.33 -7.58 1.70
CA LEU A 306 -0.39 -6.89 0.64
C LEU A 306 0.58 -6.34 -0.40
N ALA A 307 0.21 -6.46 -1.67
CA ALA A 307 0.86 -5.75 -2.78
C ALA A 307 -0.19 -5.06 -3.64
N MET A 308 0.12 -3.83 -4.06
CA MET A 308 -0.78 -2.97 -4.82
C MET A 308 -0.16 -2.64 -6.17
N HIS A 309 -0.99 -2.59 -7.22
CA HIS A 309 -0.61 -2.06 -8.52
C HIS A 309 -1.83 -1.50 -9.26
N GLY A 310 -2.05 -0.19 -9.13
CA GLY A 310 -3.22 0.47 -9.72
C GLY A 310 -4.50 -0.11 -9.18
N SER A 311 -5.40 -0.52 -10.06
CA SER A 311 -6.70 -1.10 -9.70
C SER A 311 -6.60 -2.50 -9.09
N ARG A 312 -5.38 -3.06 -8.96
CA ARG A 312 -5.19 -4.44 -8.49
C ARG A 312 -4.58 -4.48 -7.10
N CYS A 313 -5.11 -5.37 -6.29
CA CYS A 313 -4.59 -5.75 -4.99
C CYS A 313 -4.27 -7.24 -5.00
N MET A 314 -3.17 -7.62 -4.38
CA MET A 314 -2.87 -9.01 -4.09
C MET A 314 -2.70 -9.17 -2.59
N LEU A 315 -3.40 -10.18 -2.06
CA LEU A 315 -3.31 -10.64 -0.69
C LEU A 315 -2.55 -11.97 -0.70
N LYS A 316 -1.46 -12.00 0.04
CA LYS A 316 -0.77 -13.23 0.38
C LYS A 316 -1.25 -13.64 1.77
N ILE A 317 -2.07 -14.69 1.81
CA ILE A 317 -2.63 -15.29 3.01
C ILE A 317 -1.87 -16.60 3.26
N PRO A 318 -0.87 -16.60 4.13
CA PRO A 318 -0.15 -17.81 4.47
C PRO A 318 -1.00 -18.66 5.39
N THR A 319 -0.93 -19.96 5.14
CA THR A 319 -1.53 -21.01 5.96
C THR A 319 -0.41 -21.95 6.41
N PRO A 320 -0.65 -22.79 7.43
CA PRO A 320 0.37 -23.70 7.95
C PRO A 320 0.99 -24.64 6.89
N CYS A 321 0.26 -24.94 5.81
CA CYS A 321 0.72 -25.89 4.79
C CYS A 321 0.94 -25.25 3.40
N ASN A 322 0.24 -24.16 3.09
CA ASN A 322 0.24 -23.53 1.77
C ASN A 322 0.28 -22.00 1.89
N THR A 323 0.61 -21.29 0.82
CA THR A 323 0.32 -19.86 0.70
C THR A 323 -0.84 -19.67 -0.26
N ASN A 324 -1.91 -19.03 0.18
CA ASN A 324 -3.01 -18.63 -0.68
C ASN A 324 -2.74 -17.24 -1.21
N LEU A 325 -2.75 -17.09 -2.53
CA LEU A 325 -2.70 -15.79 -3.19
C LEU A 325 -4.12 -15.45 -3.66
N VAL A 326 -4.66 -14.34 -3.17
CA VAL A 326 -5.90 -13.77 -3.67
C VAL A 326 -5.56 -12.50 -4.41
N VAL A 327 -5.91 -12.43 -5.68
CA VAL A 327 -5.76 -11.22 -6.48
C VAL A 327 -7.13 -10.65 -6.76
N ILE A 328 -7.26 -9.35 -6.56
CA ILE A 328 -8.49 -8.59 -6.71
C ILE A 328 -8.20 -7.50 -7.72
N ASP A 329 -8.92 -7.51 -8.83
CA ASP A 329 -8.86 -6.49 -9.87
C ASP A 329 -10.15 -5.66 -9.85
N ALA A 330 -10.06 -4.40 -9.44
CA ALA A 330 -11.16 -3.45 -9.40
C ALA A 330 -11.31 -2.63 -10.68
N HIS A 331 -10.65 -3.03 -11.77
CA HIS A 331 -10.70 -2.24 -13.00
C HIS A 331 -12.12 -2.19 -13.57
N PRO A 332 -12.58 -1.04 -14.09
CA PRO A 332 -13.91 -0.90 -14.68
C PRO A 332 -14.30 -1.92 -15.76
N TRP A 333 -13.34 -2.49 -16.51
CA TRP A 333 -13.66 -3.46 -17.57
C TRP A 333 -14.27 -4.74 -17.02
N VAL A 334 -14.01 -5.06 -15.74
CA VAL A 334 -14.59 -6.21 -15.06
C VAL A 334 -16.12 -6.17 -15.06
N ARG A 335 -16.74 -4.99 -15.13
CA ARG A 335 -18.21 -4.84 -15.22
C ARG A 335 -18.83 -5.52 -16.45
N HIS A 336 -18.05 -5.82 -17.47
CA HIS A 336 -18.56 -6.29 -18.76
C HIS A 336 -18.65 -7.82 -18.86
N CYS A 337 -18.33 -8.56 -17.79
CA CYS A 337 -18.14 -10.00 -17.90
C CYS A 337 -19.26 -10.89 -17.30
N GLY A 338 -20.32 -10.32 -16.72
CA GLY A 338 -21.59 -11.03 -16.48
C GLY A 338 -22.30 -10.68 -15.16
N HIS A 339 -23.63 -10.63 -15.20
CA HIS A 339 -24.50 -10.47 -14.04
C HIS A 339 -25.03 -11.83 -13.59
N ASP A 340 -24.24 -12.64 -12.89
CA ASP A 340 -24.79 -13.82 -12.20
C ASP A 340 -24.20 -13.93 -10.78
N VAL A 341 -25.09 -13.84 -9.79
CA VAL A 341 -24.78 -13.97 -8.37
C VAL A 341 -24.57 -15.44 -8.05
N ALA A 342 -23.31 -15.87 -7.89
CA ALA A 342 -22.99 -17.20 -7.37
C ALA A 342 -22.45 -17.09 -5.94
N ARG A 343 -23.27 -17.47 -4.95
CA ARG A 343 -22.76 -17.86 -3.62
C ARG A 343 -22.02 -19.19 -3.78
N GLN A 344 -20.74 -19.14 -4.10
CA GLN A 344 -19.95 -20.35 -4.31
C GLN A 344 -19.36 -20.83 -2.97
N ILE A 345 -20.02 -21.80 -2.35
CA ILE A 345 -19.42 -22.59 -1.25
C ILE A 345 -18.48 -23.59 -1.91
N SER A 346 -17.22 -23.22 -2.08
CA SER A 346 -16.23 -24.11 -2.69
C SER A 346 -15.66 -25.07 -1.65
N TRP A 347 -15.79 -26.37 -1.93
CA TRP A 347 -14.97 -27.39 -1.29
C TRP A 347 -13.61 -27.44 -2.00
N PRO A 348 -12.49 -27.66 -1.30
CA PRO A 348 -11.18 -27.77 -1.92
C PRO A 348 -11.08 -29.15 -2.58
N HIS A 349 -11.74 -29.31 -3.72
CA HIS A 349 -11.35 -30.31 -4.69
C HIS A 349 -10.44 -29.66 -5.72
N TYR A 350 -9.45 -30.43 -6.15
CA TYR A 350 -8.16 -30.08 -6.75
C TYR A 350 -8.17 -29.28 -8.06
N ASP A 351 -9.29 -28.67 -8.45
CA ASP A 351 -9.33 -27.84 -9.65
C ASP A 351 -8.65 -26.49 -9.38
N ALA A 352 -7.48 -26.37 -10.03
CA ALA A 352 -6.55 -25.27 -9.89
C ALA A 352 -7.12 -23.98 -10.49
N ASN A 353 -7.08 -22.92 -9.70
CA ASN A 353 -7.45 -21.54 -10.03
C ASN A 353 -8.95 -21.31 -10.16
N MET A 354 -9.52 -20.66 -9.14
CA MET A 354 -10.87 -20.12 -9.21
C MET A 354 -10.81 -18.63 -9.52
N ALA A 355 -11.65 -18.20 -10.46
CA ALA A 355 -11.86 -16.81 -10.80
C ALA A 355 -13.35 -16.50 -10.65
N VAL A 356 -13.68 -15.46 -9.88
CA VAL A 356 -15.05 -15.08 -9.58
C VAL A 356 -15.21 -13.58 -9.82
N GLU A 357 -16.27 -13.21 -10.52
CA GLU A 357 -16.68 -11.82 -10.65
C GLU A 357 -17.62 -11.49 -9.49
N CYS A 358 -17.31 -10.40 -8.79
CA CYS A 358 -18.02 -9.98 -7.59
C CYS A 358 -18.59 -8.58 -7.84
N SER A 359 -19.90 -8.48 -8.09
CA SER A 359 -20.66 -7.24 -7.89
C SER A 359 -21.10 -7.12 -6.44
N ASP A 360 -21.45 -8.22 -5.78
CA ASP A 360 -22.08 -8.24 -4.47
C ASP A 360 -21.21 -8.89 -3.37
N VAL A 361 -21.79 -9.09 -2.19
CA VAL A 361 -21.17 -9.76 -1.04
C VAL A 361 -20.89 -11.23 -1.36
N GLN A 362 -19.67 -11.69 -1.10
CA GLN A 362 -19.25 -13.08 -1.29
C GLN A 362 -18.48 -13.59 -0.08
N SER A 363 -18.77 -14.82 0.34
CA SER A 363 -18.07 -15.48 1.45
C SER A 363 -17.32 -16.70 0.94
N PHE A 364 -16.01 -16.74 1.15
CA PHE A 364 -15.15 -17.88 0.85
C PHE A 364 -14.71 -18.54 2.15
N VAL A 365 -14.91 -19.85 2.25
CA VAL A 365 -14.36 -20.65 3.35
C VAL A 365 -13.15 -21.38 2.80
N ILE A 366 -11.96 -21.03 3.30
CA ILE A 366 -10.72 -21.68 2.89
C ILE A 366 -10.42 -22.76 3.93
N LEU A 367 -10.55 -24.03 3.52
CA LEU A 367 -10.24 -25.16 4.41
C LEU A 367 -8.75 -25.48 4.33
N GLY A 368 -8.02 -25.24 5.42
CA GLY A 368 -6.65 -25.73 5.58
C GLY A 368 -6.63 -27.21 5.94
N HIS A 369 -5.85 -28.02 5.22
CA HIS A 369 -5.59 -29.41 5.60
C HIS A 369 -4.61 -29.48 6.76
N TYR A 370 -5.11 -29.63 7.99
CA TYR A 370 -4.25 -29.97 9.14
C TYR A 370 -4.08 -31.50 9.22
N ARG A 371 -2.89 -32.02 8.88
CA ARG A 371 -2.60 -33.47 8.98
C ARG A 371 -1.96 -33.93 10.29
N LEU A 372 -1.65 -33.03 11.23
CA LEU A 372 -0.77 -33.39 12.35
C LEU A 372 -1.47 -33.74 13.67
N ARG A 373 -2.78 -33.51 13.85
CA ARG A 373 -3.55 -34.07 14.97
C ARG A 373 -5.01 -34.36 14.58
N PRO A 374 -5.59 -35.52 14.89
CA PRO A 374 -6.92 -35.93 14.42
C PRO A 374 -8.14 -35.13 14.92
N GLN A 375 -8.00 -34.02 15.67
CA GLN A 375 -9.14 -33.49 16.45
C GLN A 375 -9.46 -32.00 16.36
N VAL A 376 -8.71 -31.14 15.65
CA VAL A 376 -9.15 -29.74 15.48
C VAL A 376 -8.83 -29.24 14.08
N PHE A 377 -9.82 -29.31 13.18
CA PHE A 377 -9.81 -28.50 11.97
C PHE A 377 -10.03 -27.05 12.36
N ARG A 378 -9.04 -26.18 12.10
CA ARG A 378 -9.26 -24.74 12.15
C ARG A 378 -9.64 -24.26 10.76
N TYR A 379 -10.81 -23.65 10.68
CA TYR A 379 -11.32 -23.04 9.45
C TYR A 379 -10.83 -21.62 9.37
N GLU A 380 -10.22 -21.27 8.25
CA GLU A 380 -9.97 -19.87 7.87
C GLU A 380 -11.14 -19.43 7.00
N THR A 381 -11.79 -18.34 7.38
CA THR A 381 -12.90 -17.79 6.60
C THR A 381 -12.50 -16.42 6.11
N MET A 382 -12.56 -16.24 4.80
CA MET A 382 -12.42 -14.97 4.12
C MET A 382 -13.80 -14.50 3.68
N VAL A 383 -14.29 -13.41 4.26
CA VAL A 383 -15.55 -12.79 3.84
C VAL A 383 -15.21 -11.53 3.07
N LEU A 384 -15.73 -11.41 1.86
CA LEU A 384 -15.65 -10.21 1.03
C LEU A 384 -17.00 -9.52 1.02
N GLU A 385 -17.05 -8.28 1.50
CA GLU A 385 -18.26 -7.45 1.51
C GLU A 385 -18.02 -6.16 0.72
N GLY A 386 -19.04 -5.60 0.08
CA GLY A 386 -18.97 -4.36 -0.71
C GLY A 386 -19.53 -4.50 -2.12
N THR A 387 -19.71 -3.37 -2.81
CA THR A 387 -20.50 -3.35 -4.06
C THR A 387 -19.75 -2.87 -5.31
N PHE A 388 -18.55 -2.29 -5.21
CA PHE A 388 -17.86 -1.84 -6.43
C PHE A 388 -17.37 -3.06 -7.25
N PRO A 389 -17.68 -3.21 -8.54
CA PRO A 389 -17.35 -4.45 -9.26
C PRO A 389 -15.86 -4.80 -9.25
N CYS A 390 -15.52 -6.04 -8.92
CA CYS A 390 -14.14 -6.55 -8.98
C CYS A 390 -14.07 -8.00 -9.44
N HIS A 391 -12.94 -8.37 -10.02
CA HIS A 391 -12.63 -9.74 -10.42
C HIS A 391 -11.64 -10.29 -9.41
N MET A 392 -12.01 -11.38 -8.77
CA MET A 392 -11.17 -12.08 -7.82
C MET A 392 -10.62 -13.34 -8.47
N ALA A 393 -9.34 -13.64 -8.27
CA ALA A 393 -8.86 -14.98 -8.51
C ALA A 393 -7.98 -15.48 -7.37
N TRP A 394 -8.08 -16.78 -7.12
CA TRP A 394 -7.46 -17.47 -6.01
C TRP A 394 -6.49 -18.54 -6.52
N PHE A 395 -5.28 -18.52 -5.97
CA PHE A 395 -4.19 -19.42 -6.34
C PHE A 395 -3.61 -20.07 -5.08
N PRO A 396 -3.84 -21.38 -4.87
CA PRO A 396 -3.14 -22.12 -3.83
C PRO A 396 -1.71 -22.40 -4.29
N VAL A 397 -0.73 -21.94 -3.51
CA VAL A 397 0.69 -22.23 -3.75
C VAL A 397 1.16 -23.24 -2.70
N SER A 398 1.32 -24.48 -3.14
CA SER A 398 1.63 -25.63 -2.30
C SER A 398 3.14 -25.85 -2.14
N HIS A 399 3.89 -24.93 -1.53
CA HIS A 399 5.33 -25.07 -1.22
C HIS A 399 5.74 -24.37 0.10
N PRO A 400 6.78 -24.85 0.81
CA PRO A 400 6.90 -24.71 2.26
C PRO A 400 7.28 -23.32 2.77
N ALA A 401 6.63 -23.02 3.89
CA ALA A 401 6.68 -21.94 4.90
C ALA A 401 8.02 -21.26 5.29
N HIS A 402 9.12 -21.37 4.51
CA HIS A 402 10.42 -20.79 4.90
C HIS A 402 10.84 -19.55 4.10
N TYR A 403 9.95 -19.01 3.28
CA TYR A 403 10.20 -17.77 2.57
C TYR A 403 10.02 -16.54 3.47
N ARG A 404 10.96 -16.31 4.38
CA ARG A 404 11.07 -15.07 5.16
C ARG A 404 11.59 -13.96 4.24
N GLY A 405 10.70 -13.02 3.90
CA GLY A 405 11.07 -11.81 3.15
C GLY A 405 10.59 -11.74 1.70
N ASN A 406 9.44 -12.32 1.38
CA ASN A 406 8.90 -12.18 0.02
C ASN A 406 8.37 -10.78 -0.21
N HIS A 407 9.04 -10.04 -1.11
CA HIS A 407 8.43 -8.94 -1.80
C HIS A 407 7.52 -9.54 -2.88
N THR A 408 6.22 -9.33 -2.72
CA THR A 408 5.27 -9.70 -3.77
C THR A 408 5.09 -8.50 -4.68
N VAL A 409 5.38 -8.67 -5.96
CA VAL A 409 5.38 -7.59 -6.94
C VAL A 409 4.25 -7.87 -7.91
N LEU A 410 3.30 -6.96 -7.95
CA LEU A 410 2.18 -7.01 -8.86
C LEU A 410 2.50 -6.10 -10.04
N THR A 411 2.35 -6.60 -11.25
CA THR A 411 2.54 -5.82 -12.48
C THR A 411 1.25 -5.78 -13.30
N SER A 412 1.27 -5.01 -14.39
CA SER A 412 0.16 -4.93 -15.35
C SER A 412 -0.19 -6.27 -16.02
N HIS A 413 0.71 -7.25 -16.04
CA HIS A 413 0.49 -8.52 -16.78
C HIS A 413 0.70 -9.78 -15.96
N GLN A 414 1.48 -9.70 -14.88
CA GLN A 414 1.96 -10.86 -14.14
C GLN A 414 2.02 -10.56 -12.65
N VAL A 415 1.75 -11.61 -11.88
CA VAL A 415 2.02 -11.65 -10.45
C VAL A 415 3.40 -12.29 -10.27
N PHE A 416 4.32 -11.57 -9.66
CA PHE A 416 5.62 -12.10 -9.28
C PHE A 416 5.68 -12.28 -7.77
N VAL A 417 5.90 -13.50 -7.33
CA VAL A 417 6.30 -13.78 -5.95
C VAL A 417 7.81 -13.91 -5.95
N VAL A 418 8.52 -12.89 -5.44
CA VAL A 418 9.98 -12.94 -5.31
C VAL A 418 10.31 -13.66 -4.01
N ALA A 419 11.09 -14.74 -4.12
CA ALA A 419 11.57 -15.55 -3.00
C ALA A 419 13.10 -15.49 -2.89
N SER A 420 13.62 -15.07 -1.74
CA SER A 420 15.04 -15.06 -1.38
C SER A 420 15.44 -16.42 -0.74
N PRO A 421 16.65 -17.01 -0.96
CA PRO A 421 17.93 -16.34 -1.23
C PRO A 421 18.68 -16.74 -2.52
N LEU A 422 18.06 -17.51 -3.43
CA LEU A 422 18.57 -17.86 -4.75
C LEU A 422 17.40 -17.81 -5.74
N THR A 423 17.40 -16.79 -6.61
CA THR A 423 16.25 -16.28 -7.35
C THR A 423 15.57 -17.33 -8.24
N ARG A 424 14.47 -17.94 -7.77
CA ARG A 424 13.47 -18.57 -8.65
C ARG A 424 12.23 -17.68 -8.72
N CYS A 425 12.00 -17.07 -9.89
CA CYS A 425 10.75 -16.35 -10.16
C CYS A 425 9.67 -17.36 -10.53
N ILE A 426 8.61 -17.47 -9.71
CA ILE A 426 7.39 -18.13 -10.15
C ILE A 426 6.60 -17.11 -10.96
N THR A 427 6.51 -17.32 -12.27
CA THR A 427 5.65 -16.53 -13.16
C THR A 427 4.33 -17.28 -13.36
N THR A 428 3.22 -16.64 -13.01
CA THR A 428 1.90 -17.12 -13.41
C THR A 428 1.36 -16.18 -14.49
N PRO A 429 1.27 -16.62 -15.76
CA PRO A 429 0.72 -15.80 -16.83
C PRO A 429 -0.79 -15.61 -16.61
N TRP A 430 -1.18 -14.41 -16.23
CA TRP A 430 -2.57 -14.04 -15.98
C TRP A 430 -3.36 -13.67 -17.24
N LEU A 431 -2.68 -13.11 -18.25
CA LEU A 431 -3.32 -12.57 -19.46
C LEU A 431 -3.20 -13.44 -20.72
N THR A 432 -2.31 -14.44 -20.75
CA THR A 432 -2.03 -15.18 -21.98
C THR A 432 -3.09 -16.23 -22.33
N GLN A 433 -3.83 -16.76 -21.34
CA GLN A 433 -4.79 -17.85 -21.60
C GLN A 433 -6.16 -17.40 -22.11
N ARG A 434 -6.61 -16.16 -21.81
CA ARG A 434 -7.95 -15.68 -22.26
C ARG A 434 -7.94 -14.98 -23.62
N PHE A 435 -6.85 -14.31 -24.02
CA PHE A 435 -6.79 -13.60 -25.32
C PHE A 435 -6.53 -14.49 -26.54
N GLN A 436 -6.14 -15.75 -26.36
CA GLN A 436 -6.07 -16.70 -27.49
C GLN A 436 -7.44 -17.26 -27.89
N ARG A 437 -8.47 -17.18 -27.04
CA ARG A 437 -9.83 -17.67 -27.38
C ARG A 437 -10.75 -16.65 -28.03
N THR A 438 -10.41 -15.36 -28.05
CA THR A 438 -11.21 -14.29 -28.66
C THR A 438 -10.66 -13.74 -29.97
N ARG A 439 -9.66 -14.41 -30.57
CA ARG A 439 -9.16 -14.11 -31.92
C ARG A 439 -9.65 -15.06 -33.01
N GLU A 440 -10.52 -16.01 -32.67
CA GLU A 440 -11.24 -16.87 -33.61
C GLU A 440 -12.75 -16.71 -33.40
N ALA A 441 -13.28 -15.55 -33.80
CA ALA A 441 -14.69 -15.33 -34.15
C ALA A 441 -14.79 -14.06 -34.99
#